data_AF-A0A6A7WDF7-F1
#
_entry.id   AF-A0A6A7WDF7-F1
#
_cell.length_a   1.000
_cell.length_b   1.000
_cell.length_c   1.000
_cell.angle_alpha   90.00
_cell.angle_beta   90.00
_cell.angle_gamma   90.00
#
_symmetry.space_group_name_H-M   'P 1'
#
loop_
_entity.id
_entity.type
_entity.pdbx_description
1 polymer ?
#
loop_
_entity_poly.entity_id
_entity_poly.type
_entity_poly.pdbx_seq_one_letter_code
_entity_poly.pdbx_strand_id
1 'polypeptide(L)'
;MGKEKDFSRKSNLSQLSDDEILQGFKDADARIVREYYYGYCRVAYCIYDKRYDLQSKPGMDFYSLAHEYYLYLCEHDFKPLEDRKPSMSLKTWMVNGFRFLLLDKLKEVVKEHRFESFEARQESRKMKFDVSDNQFEHELYQTIEEIGNLYYGRDSKNSIILKMLYIEGFKGKDVAMQLGMTASAVTQRCQKMMHDVVIPYFKKYFDASEYRSYLSFGDEDASVSSAPKMSMPSMMDSRMCCEEAADISNNIFNNKKNMEDMKKGRITPRWIDSLKENEIFVFGSNLAGMHGGGAARIARLHFGAVMGKGVGLQGQSYAIPTMQGGVETIRPYVEEFIAYAKHHQELHFLVTPIGCGIAGFEAEDIAPLFESAKRMKNISLPESFWEVIE
;
A
#
# COMPACT_ATOMS: atom_id res chain seq x y z
N MET A 1 77.20 -23.56 3.56
CA MET A 1 77.30 -22.90 4.89
C MET A 1 77.08 -21.41 4.64
N GLY A 2 76.10 -20.71 5.18
CA GLY A 2 75.03 -21.06 6.11
C GLY A 2 73.92 -20.03 5.93
N LYS A 3 72.67 -20.52 5.95
CA LYS A 3 71.48 -19.74 6.22
C LYS A 3 71.61 -19.22 7.66
N GLU A 4 71.70 -17.91 7.88
CA GLU A 4 71.47 -17.30 9.22
C GLU A 4 71.58 -15.77 9.17
N LYS A 5 70.63 -15.10 8.49
CA LYS A 5 70.38 -13.66 8.76
C LYS A 5 68.90 -13.26 8.79
N ASP A 6 67.98 -14.23 8.70
CA ASP A 6 66.53 -13.93 8.61
C ASP A 6 65.74 -14.28 9.88
N PHE A 7 66.41 -14.81 10.91
CA PHE A 7 65.76 -15.23 12.16
C PHE A 7 65.90 -14.24 13.33
N SER A 8 66.70 -13.17 13.20
CA SER A 8 66.97 -12.25 14.33
C SER A 8 66.09 -10.99 14.38
N ARG A 9 65.16 -10.78 13.44
CA ARG A 9 64.25 -9.60 13.44
C ARG A 9 62.81 -9.91 13.84
N LYS A 10 62.48 -11.16 14.16
CA LYS A 10 61.16 -11.55 14.69
C LYS A 10 61.01 -11.37 16.21
N SER A 11 62.09 -11.04 16.94
CA SER A 11 62.09 -11.04 18.42
C SER A 11 61.70 -9.73 19.11
N ASN A 12 61.52 -8.61 18.40
CA ASN A 12 61.25 -7.30 19.04
C ASN A 12 59.80 -6.80 18.90
N LEU A 13 58.90 -7.57 18.26
CA LEU A 13 57.49 -7.20 18.06
C LEU A 13 56.55 -7.87 19.09
N SER A 14 57.07 -8.50 20.14
CA SER A 14 56.25 -9.11 21.20
C SER A 14 56.34 -8.37 22.54
N GLN A 15 57.04 -7.22 22.58
CA GLN A 15 57.35 -6.48 23.81
C GLN A 15 57.13 -4.96 23.71
N LEU A 16 56.47 -4.47 22.66
CA LEU A 16 56.15 -3.04 22.57
C LEU A 16 55.01 -2.69 23.52
N SER A 17 55.19 -1.60 24.25
CA SER A 17 54.13 -0.97 25.05
C SER A 17 53.07 -0.35 24.15
N ASP A 18 51.88 -0.15 24.69
CA ASP A 18 50.77 0.47 23.96
C ASP A 18 51.15 1.87 23.42
N ASP A 19 52.00 2.62 24.15
CA ASP A 19 52.43 3.96 23.74
C ASP A 19 53.44 3.90 22.58
N GLU A 20 54.35 2.92 22.57
CA GLU A 20 55.27 2.67 21.44
C GLU A 20 54.52 2.21 20.19
N ILE A 21 53.47 1.39 20.37
CA ILE A 21 52.60 0.94 19.28
C ILE A 21 51.84 2.14 18.69
N LEU A 22 51.27 3.00 19.56
CA LEU A 22 50.55 4.20 19.13
C LEU A 22 51.46 5.18 18.38
N GLN A 23 52.68 5.39 18.87
CA GLN A 23 53.66 6.22 18.18
C GLN A 23 54.02 5.63 16.82
N GLY A 24 54.18 4.30 16.73
CA GLY A 24 54.40 3.61 15.47
C GLY A 24 53.25 3.73 14.47
N PHE A 25 52.01 3.94 14.93
CA PHE A 25 50.89 4.25 14.04
C PHE A 25 50.98 5.65 13.44
N LYS A 26 51.38 6.65 14.24
CA LYS A 26 51.57 8.04 13.81
C LYS A 26 52.72 8.18 12.82
N ASP A 27 53.81 7.46 13.07
CA ASP A 27 55.00 7.46 12.22
C ASP A 27 54.83 6.61 10.95
N ALA A 28 53.66 5.97 10.79
CA ALA A 28 53.35 5.04 9.71
C ALA A 28 54.40 3.92 9.54
N ASP A 29 54.95 3.39 10.65
CA ASP A 29 55.90 2.27 10.58
C ASP A 29 55.18 1.04 10.00
N ALA A 30 55.60 0.65 8.80
CA ALA A 30 54.97 -0.41 8.02
C ALA A 30 54.95 -1.79 8.72
N ARG A 31 55.82 -2.03 9.71
CA ARG A 31 55.82 -3.26 10.51
C ARG A 31 54.84 -3.16 11.68
N ILE A 32 54.83 -2.03 12.39
CA ILE A 32 53.92 -1.81 13.53
C ILE A 32 52.47 -1.75 13.05
N VAL A 33 52.19 -1.03 11.96
CA VAL A 33 50.85 -0.97 11.36
C VAL A 33 50.39 -2.36 10.90
N ARG A 34 51.27 -3.13 10.23
CA ARG A 34 50.91 -4.47 9.74
C ARG A 34 50.61 -5.45 10.87
N GLU A 35 51.44 -5.47 11.91
CA GLU A 35 51.35 -6.46 12.98
C GLU A 35 50.27 -6.08 14.00
N TYR A 36 50.27 -4.83 14.47
CA TYR A 36 49.41 -4.39 15.57
C TYR A 36 48.13 -3.74 15.08
N TYR A 37 48.19 -2.76 14.17
CA TYR A 37 46.98 -2.06 13.73
C TYR A 37 46.02 -3.02 13.02
N TYR A 38 46.47 -3.68 11.96
CA TYR A 38 45.65 -4.67 11.26
C TYR A 38 45.37 -5.89 12.13
N GLY A 39 46.29 -6.27 13.03
CA GLY A 39 46.06 -7.34 14.00
C GLY A 39 44.88 -7.06 14.94
N TYR A 40 44.80 -5.85 15.50
CA TYR A 40 43.70 -5.43 16.37
C TYR A 40 42.38 -5.27 15.60
N CYS A 41 42.43 -4.69 14.40
CA CYS A 41 41.26 -4.61 13.53
C CYS A 41 40.75 -6.00 13.14
N ARG A 42 41.62 -7.00 12.91
CA ARG A 42 41.19 -8.38 12.61
C ARG A 42 40.42 -8.98 13.77
N VAL A 43 40.87 -8.75 15.00
CA VAL A 43 40.15 -9.21 16.20
C VAL A 43 38.78 -8.54 16.28
N ALA A 44 38.70 -7.22 16.07
CA ALA A 44 37.43 -6.50 16.05
C ALA A 44 36.49 -7.03 14.97
N TYR A 45 36.99 -7.20 13.74
CA TYR A 45 36.24 -7.70 12.61
C TYR A 45 35.66 -9.09 12.88
N CYS A 46 36.48 -10.05 13.35
CA CYS A 46 35.99 -11.40 13.68
C CYS A 46 34.92 -11.41 14.78
N ILE A 47 34.97 -10.47 15.73
CA ILE A 47 33.94 -10.35 16.78
C ILE A 47 32.62 -9.84 16.18
N TYR A 48 32.69 -8.79 15.36
CA TYR A 48 31.49 -8.14 14.82
C TYR A 48 30.89 -8.89 13.64
N ASP A 49 31.69 -9.61 12.87
CA ASP A 49 31.22 -10.48 11.78
C ASP A 49 30.27 -11.56 12.29
N LYS A 50 30.60 -12.21 13.41
CA LYS A 50 29.69 -13.17 14.07
C LYS A 50 28.36 -12.56 14.51
N ARG A 51 28.31 -11.26 14.78
CA ARG A 51 27.13 -10.57 15.31
C ARG A 51 26.28 -9.92 14.23
N TYR A 52 26.91 -9.43 13.17
CA TYR A 52 26.27 -8.60 12.14
C TYR A 52 26.37 -9.19 10.74
N ASP A 53 27.00 -10.35 10.57
CA ASP A 53 27.19 -11.02 9.28
C ASP A 53 27.79 -10.06 8.24
N LEU A 54 29.02 -9.60 8.51
CA LEU A 54 29.65 -8.53 7.74
C LEU A 54 30.11 -9.02 6.37
N GLN A 55 30.61 -10.26 6.31
CA GLN A 55 31.11 -10.85 5.06
C GLN A 55 30.06 -10.95 3.96
N SER A 56 28.78 -11.06 4.31
CA SER A 56 27.67 -11.10 3.35
C SER A 56 27.28 -9.73 2.81
N LYS A 57 27.82 -8.63 3.35
CA LYS A 57 27.40 -7.26 3.04
C LYS A 57 28.43 -6.54 2.14
N PRO A 58 27.99 -5.88 1.05
CA PRO A 58 28.86 -5.09 0.18
C PRO A 58 29.53 -3.94 0.97
N GLY A 59 30.81 -3.68 0.68
CA GLY A 59 31.60 -2.63 1.35
C GLY A 59 32.02 -2.94 2.78
N MET A 60 31.71 -4.13 3.30
CA MET A 60 31.97 -4.54 4.68
C MET A 60 33.11 -5.55 4.80
N ASP A 61 34.02 -5.58 3.83
CA ASP A 61 35.22 -6.42 3.92
C ASP A 61 36.22 -5.86 4.94
N PHE A 62 37.08 -6.76 5.42
CA PHE A 62 38.05 -6.44 6.45
C PHE A 62 38.97 -5.27 6.08
N TYR A 63 39.47 -5.23 4.84
CA TYR A 63 40.46 -4.23 4.44
C TYR A 63 39.83 -2.87 4.25
N SER A 64 38.61 -2.79 3.70
CA SER A 64 37.88 -1.53 3.58
C SER A 64 37.61 -0.89 4.94
N LEU A 65 37.04 -1.64 5.89
CA LEU A 65 36.74 -1.13 7.23
C LEU A 65 38.02 -0.79 8.02
N ALA A 66 39.06 -1.63 7.93
CA ALA A 66 40.34 -1.35 8.57
C ALA A 66 41.04 -0.14 7.96
N HIS A 67 40.96 0.05 6.64
CA HIS A 67 41.61 1.20 6.02
C HIS A 67 40.89 2.50 6.34
N GLU A 68 39.56 2.49 6.33
CA GLU A 68 38.77 3.67 6.68
C GLU A 68 38.91 4.06 8.15
N TYR A 69 38.99 3.07 9.05
CA TYR A 69 39.30 3.35 10.45
C TYR A 69 40.67 4.01 10.59
N TYR A 70 41.65 3.64 9.75
CA TYR A 70 42.99 4.23 9.78
C TYR A 70 42.95 5.68 9.28
N LEU A 71 42.22 5.94 8.19
CA LEU A 71 42.02 7.29 7.66
C LEU A 71 41.34 8.21 8.68
N TYR A 72 40.28 7.73 9.33
CA TYR A 72 39.61 8.47 10.41
C TYR A 72 40.59 8.86 11.53
N LEU A 73 41.46 7.94 11.92
CA LEU A 73 42.48 8.19 12.94
C LEU A 73 43.53 9.20 12.45
N CYS A 74 43.97 9.12 11.20
CA CYS A 74 44.87 10.10 10.60
C CYS A 74 44.26 11.50 10.54
N GLU A 75 42.99 11.64 10.15
CA GLU A 75 42.27 12.92 10.09
C GLU A 75 42.13 13.60 11.46
N HIS A 76 42.15 12.81 12.54
CA HIS A 76 42.02 13.29 13.91
C HIS A 76 43.35 13.23 14.68
N ASP A 77 44.49 13.18 13.99
CA ASP A 77 45.84 13.13 14.56
C ASP A 77 46.02 12.01 15.63
N PHE A 78 45.30 10.91 15.49
CA PHE A 78 45.24 9.79 16.44
C PHE A 78 44.77 10.15 17.87
N LYS A 79 44.26 11.37 18.10
CA LYS A 79 43.68 11.82 19.39
C LYS A 79 42.64 10.84 19.97
N PRO A 80 41.76 10.21 19.16
CA PRO A 80 40.80 9.23 19.70
C PRO A 80 41.46 8.02 20.41
N LEU A 81 42.71 7.70 20.09
CA LEU A 81 43.47 6.63 20.76
C LEU A 81 44.28 7.15 21.95
N GLU A 82 44.61 8.45 21.98
CA GLU A 82 45.28 9.12 23.10
C GLU A 82 44.32 9.34 24.28
N ASP A 83 43.06 9.70 23.99
CA ASP A 83 41.99 9.91 24.98
C ASP A 83 41.49 8.61 25.65
N ARG A 84 42.26 7.52 25.48
CA ARG A 84 42.01 6.21 26.07
C ARG A 84 41.99 6.27 27.59
N LYS A 85 41.04 5.57 28.19
CA LYS A 85 41.03 5.34 29.64
C LYS A 85 42.32 4.61 30.06
N PRO A 86 43.09 5.10 31.04
CA PRO A 86 44.36 4.48 31.48
C PRO A 86 44.24 3.02 31.93
N SER A 87 43.04 2.56 32.30
CA SER A 87 42.76 1.19 32.73
C SER A 87 42.49 0.19 31.59
N MET A 88 42.37 0.65 30.34
CA MET A 88 42.08 -0.21 29.19
C MET A 88 43.28 -0.32 28.26
N SER A 89 43.57 -1.52 27.74
CA SER A 89 44.62 -1.73 26.73
C SER A 89 44.27 -1.08 25.38
N LEU A 90 45.28 -0.73 24.60
CA LEU A 90 45.11 -0.07 23.30
C LEU A 90 44.31 -0.95 22.35
N LYS A 91 44.58 -2.26 22.38
CA LYS A 91 43.80 -3.28 21.67
C LYS A 91 42.30 -3.20 21.99
N THR A 92 41.94 -3.18 23.28
CA THR A 92 40.53 -3.14 23.70
C THR A 92 39.87 -1.82 23.30
N TRP A 93 40.61 -0.72 23.43
CA TRP A 93 40.13 0.61 23.05
C TRP A 93 39.86 0.69 21.54
N MET A 94 40.79 0.19 20.72
CA MET A 94 40.64 0.14 19.26
C MET A 94 39.50 -0.77 18.82
N VAL A 95 39.30 -1.93 19.46
CA VAL A 95 38.16 -2.82 19.15
C VAL A 95 36.83 -2.09 19.41
N ASN A 96 36.74 -1.34 20.51
CA ASN A 96 35.54 -0.55 20.83
C ASN A 96 35.36 0.64 19.88
N GLY A 97 36.44 1.32 19.49
CA GLY A 97 36.42 2.40 18.50
C GLY A 97 35.95 1.92 17.13
N PHE A 98 36.49 0.79 16.67
CA PHE A 98 36.13 0.13 15.42
C PHE A 98 34.63 -0.18 15.31
N ARG A 99 33.97 -0.46 16.45
CA ARG A 99 32.52 -0.66 16.52
C ARG A 99 31.74 0.55 16.01
N PHE A 100 32.16 1.76 16.35
CA PHE A 100 31.41 2.97 15.99
C PHE A 100 31.45 3.22 14.49
N LEU A 101 32.63 3.08 13.88
CA LEU A 101 32.79 3.11 12.43
C LEU A 101 31.91 2.03 11.77
N LEU A 102 31.99 0.81 12.27
CA LEU A 102 31.22 -0.31 11.74
C LEU A 102 29.71 -0.09 11.84
N LEU A 103 29.22 0.48 12.95
CA LEU A 103 27.80 0.81 13.09
C LEU A 103 27.37 1.93 12.15
N ASP A 104 28.25 2.91 11.90
CA ASP A 104 27.97 3.96 10.93
C ASP A 104 27.92 3.42 9.51
N LYS A 105 28.88 2.55 9.16
CA LYS A 105 28.87 1.81 7.89
C LYS A 105 27.69 0.88 7.74
N LEU A 106 27.24 0.20 8.79
CA LEU A 106 26.00 -0.57 8.71
C LEU A 106 24.80 0.33 8.41
N LYS A 107 24.74 1.56 8.93
CA LYS A 107 23.68 2.51 8.56
C LYS A 107 23.80 2.95 7.11
N GLU A 108 25.02 3.20 6.62
CA GLU A 108 25.26 3.53 5.21
C GLU A 108 24.88 2.37 4.31
N VAL A 109 25.29 1.15 4.64
CA VAL A 109 24.90 -0.08 3.93
C VAL A 109 23.39 -0.27 3.96
N VAL A 110 22.69 0.02 5.06
CA VAL A 110 21.21 0.02 5.09
C VAL A 110 20.62 1.12 4.19
N LYS A 111 21.25 2.30 4.11
CA LYS A 111 20.85 3.35 3.17
C LYS A 111 21.17 3.00 1.72
N GLU A 112 22.28 2.31 1.46
CA GLU A 112 22.72 1.89 0.12
C GLU A 112 21.97 0.63 -0.34
N HIS A 113 21.54 -0.26 0.56
CA HIS A 113 20.55 -1.29 0.24
C HIS A 113 19.15 -0.68 -0.03
N ARG A 114 18.89 0.56 0.41
CA ARG A 114 17.73 1.35 -0.05
C ARG A 114 17.99 2.05 -1.40
N PHE A 115 19.22 2.01 -1.92
CA PHE A 115 19.61 2.51 -3.24
C PHE A 115 20.29 1.39 -4.04
N GLU A 116 19.49 0.53 -4.70
CA GLU A 116 20.02 -0.57 -5.52
C GLU A 116 21.25 -0.19 -6.38
N SER A 117 22.32 -0.99 -6.28
CA SER A 117 23.53 -0.82 -7.07
C SER A 117 23.28 -1.10 -8.57
N PHE A 118 24.04 -0.44 -9.45
CA PHE A 118 23.86 -0.55 -10.91
C PHE A 118 24.10 -1.96 -11.47
N GLU A 119 24.98 -2.75 -10.84
CA GLU A 119 25.20 -4.14 -11.23
C GLU A 119 24.06 -5.06 -10.78
N ALA A 120 23.48 -4.82 -9.60
CA ALA A 120 22.23 -5.47 -9.19
C ALA A 120 21.08 -5.13 -10.18
N ARG A 121 21.03 -3.90 -10.71
CA ARG A 121 20.14 -3.47 -11.82
C ARG A 121 20.44 -4.10 -13.19
N GLN A 122 21.61 -4.70 -13.39
CA GLN A 122 21.97 -5.39 -14.64
C GLN A 122 21.68 -6.89 -14.56
N GLU A 123 21.94 -7.53 -13.41
CA GLU A 123 21.59 -8.92 -13.19
C GLU A 123 20.07 -9.11 -13.07
N SER A 124 19.35 -8.18 -12.43
CA SER A 124 17.88 -8.15 -12.44
C SER A 124 17.29 -7.88 -13.83
N ARG A 125 18.08 -7.31 -14.76
CA ARG A 125 17.67 -6.99 -16.14
C ARG A 125 17.42 -8.21 -17.03
N LYS A 126 17.79 -9.43 -16.58
CA LYS A 126 17.40 -10.69 -17.23
C LYS A 126 16.03 -11.22 -16.78
N MET A 127 15.44 -10.64 -15.74
CA MET A 127 14.01 -10.78 -15.47
C MET A 127 13.31 -9.51 -15.93
N LYS A 128 12.13 -9.71 -16.53
CA LYS A 128 11.37 -8.66 -17.19
C LYS A 128 11.17 -7.45 -16.28
N PHE A 129 11.36 -6.29 -16.88
CA PHE A 129 10.99 -4.95 -16.41
C PHE A 129 9.78 -4.98 -15.48
N ASP A 130 9.96 -4.58 -14.21
CA ASP A 130 8.88 -3.96 -13.46
C ASP A 130 9.42 -2.85 -12.57
N VAL A 131 8.74 -1.72 -12.64
CA VAL A 131 8.97 -0.49 -11.88
C VAL A 131 8.29 -0.69 -10.54
N SER A 132 9.00 -0.72 -9.42
CA SER A 132 8.36 -0.78 -8.10
C SER A 132 8.94 0.23 -7.13
N ASP A 133 8.39 1.43 -7.13
CA ASP A 133 8.02 2.12 -5.87
C ASP A 133 6.93 3.20 -6.04
N ASN A 134 6.04 3.01 -7.04
CA ASN A 134 4.78 3.76 -7.13
C ASN A 134 3.56 2.83 -7.08
N GLN A 135 3.73 1.49 -7.15
CA GLN A 135 2.59 0.57 -7.20
C GLN A 135 1.77 0.61 -5.90
N PHE A 136 2.42 0.55 -4.74
CA PHE A 136 1.72 0.57 -3.45
C PHE A 136 1.12 1.93 -3.13
N GLU A 137 1.86 3.04 -3.31
CA GLU A 137 1.31 4.39 -3.12
C GLU A 137 0.19 4.68 -4.12
N HIS A 138 0.33 4.26 -5.38
CA HIS A 138 -0.73 4.39 -6.37
C HIS A 138 -1.92 3.51 -6.03
N GLU A 139 -1.73 2.26 -5.58
CA GLU A 139 -2.80 1.38 -5.12
C GLU A 139 -3.48 1.94 -3.87
N LEU A 140 -2.73 2.58 -2.96
CA LEU A 140 -3.25 3.25 -1.77
C LEU A 140 -4.08 4.48 -2.15
N TYR A 141 -3.55 5.36 -3.00
CA TYR A 141 -4.24 6.55 -3.49
C TYR A 141 -5.47 6.20 -4.32
N GLN A 142 -5.35 5.19 -5.18
CA GLN A 142 -6.44 4.66 -5.97
C GLN A 142 -7.49 4.02 -5.07
N THR A 143 -7.11 3.28 -4.03
CA THR A 143 -8.06 2.72 -3.06
C THR A 143 -8.78 3.83 -2.29
N ILE A 144 -8.09 4.89 -1.88
CA ILE A 144 -8.71 6.02 -1.18
C ILE A 144 -9.67 6.79 -2.11
N GLU A 145 -9.30 6.97 -3.38
CA GLU A 145 -10.15 7.61 -4.39
C GLU A 145 -11.36 6.72 -4.74
N GLU A 146 -11.17 5.40 -4.83
CA GLU A 146 -12.24 4.41 -4.98
C GLU A 146 -13.21 4.44 -3.81
N ILE A 147 -12.71 4.48 -2.57
CA ILE A 147 -13.55 4.58 -1.37
C ILE A 147 -14.34 5.89 -1.37
N GLY A 148 -13.67 7.00 -1.69
CA GLY A 148 -14.29 8.32 -1.81
C GLY A 148 -15.46 8.32 -2.80
N ASN A 149 -15.23 7.78 -3.99
CA ASN A 149 -16.20 7.77 -5.07
C ASN A 149 -17.32 6.73 -4.84
N LEU A 150 -16.99 5.53 -4.35
CA LEU A 150 -17.95 4.42 -4.20
C LEU A 150 -18.88 4.60 -2.99
N TYR A 151 -18.39 5.13 -1.86
CA TYR A 151 -19.16 5.19 -0.62
C TYR A 151 -19.74 6.56 -0.29
N TYR A 152 -19.09 7.62 -0.74
CA TYR A 152 -19.49 8.98 -0.39
C TYR A 152 -19.90 9.81 -1.61
N GLY A 153 -19.43 9.47 -2.81
CA GLY A 153 -19.63 10.26 -4.02
C GLY A 153 -18.59 11.36 -4.17
N ARG A 154 -18.28 11.71 -5.43
CA ARG A 154 -17.15 12.55 -5.85
C ARG A 154 -17.09 13.89 -5.10
N ASP A 155 -18.23 14.56 -4.97
CA ASP A 155 -18.33 15.93 -4.42
C ASP A 155 -18.77 15.97 -2.95
N SER A 156 -18.85 14.82 -2.28
CA SER A 156 -19.18 14.81 -0.86
C SER A 156 -18.04 15.41 -0.03
N LYS A 157 -18.41 16.18 1.02
CA LYS A 157 -17.42 16.73 1.96
C LYS A 157 -16.50 15.64 2.54
N ASN A 158 -16.99 14.41 2.66
CA ASN A 158 -16.25 13.27 3.18
C ASN A 158 -15.19 12.76 2.16
N SER A 159 -15.57 12.62 0.88
CA SER A 159 -14.62 12.27 -0.20
C SER A 159 -13.54 13.33 -0.36
N ILE A 160 -13.93 14.62 -0.33
CA ILE A 160 -12.99 15.74 -0.41
C ILE A 160 -12.03 15.74 0.79
N ILE A 161 -12.51 15.51 2.01
CA ILE A 161 -11.63 15.38 3.19
C ILE A 161 -10.61 14.25 3.02
N LEU A 162 -11.02 13.07 2.53
CA LEU A 162 -10.10 11.94 2.31
C LEU A 162 -9.06 12.27 1.24
N LYS A 163 -9.47 12.85 0.12
CA LYS A 163 -8.58 13.24 -0.97
C LYS A 163 -7.57 14.31 -0.55
N MET A 164 -8.05 15.37 0.11
CA MET A 164 -7.19 16.46 0.55
C MET A 164 -6.18 16.01 1.60
N LEU A 165 -6.58 15.14 2.54
CA LEU A 165 -5.68 14.67 3.60
C LEU A 165 -4.68 13.62 3.13
N TYR A 166 -5.13 12.62 2.36
CA TYR A 166 -4.33 11.42 2.10
C TYR A 166 -3.78 11.31 0.68
N ILE A 167 -4.31 12.05 -0.29
CA ILE A 167 -3.81 12.08 -1.67
C ILE A 167 -3.01 13.37 -1.91
N GLU A 168 -3.57 14.51 -1.51
CA GLU A 168 -2.96 15.82 -1.77
C GLU A 168 -2.05 16.31 -0.63
N GLY A 169 -2.13 15.67 0.55
CA GLY A 169 -1.23 15.93 1.68
C GLY A 169 -1.48 17.23 2.46
N PHE A 170 -2.67 17.82 2.35
CA PHE A 170 -3.05 19.00 3.13
C PHE A 170 -3.11 18.70 4.63
N LYS A 171 -2.80 19.69 5.47
CA LYS A 171 -2.99 19.56 6.92
C LYS A 171 -4.46 19.77 7.27
N GLY A 172 -4.95 19.10 8.31
CA GLY A 172 -6.37 19.18 8.70
C GLY A 172 -6.88 20.59 9.03
N LYS A 173 -6.01 21.54 9.40
CA LYS A 173 -6.38 22.95 9.58
C LYS A 173 -6.67 23.66 8.25
N ASP A 174 -5.94 23.31 7.19
CA ASP A 174 -6.07 23.90 5.85
C ASP A 174 -7.34 23.35 5.17
N VAL A 175 -7.59 22.05 5.32
CA VAL A 175 -8.83 21.39 4.87
C VAL A 175 -10.07 21.98 5.55
N ALA A 176 -9.98 22.23 6.87
CA ALA A 176 -11.07 22.83 7.63
C ALA A 176 -11.42 24.24 7.13
N MET A 177 -10.40 25.04 6.81
CA MET A 177 -10.55 26.39 6.26
C MET A 177 -11.21 26.36 4.87
N GLN A 178 -10.78 25.47 3.98
CA GLN A 178 -11.36 25.34 2.63
C GLN A 178 -12.81 24.85 2.63
N LEU A 179 -13.18 24.00 3.57
CA LEU A 179 -14.53 23.43 3.67
C LEU A 179 -15.49 24.24 4.58
N GLY A 180 -15.03 25.36 5.14
CA GLY A 180 -15.82 26.21 6.03
C GLY A 180 -16.26 25.50 7.31
N MET A 181 -15.39 24.67 7.89
CA MET A 181 -15.67 23.88 9.10
C MET A 181 -14.55 23.99 10.14
N THR A 182 -14.79 23.48 11.35
CA THR A 182 -13.77 23.48 12.41
C THR A 182 -12.79 22.32 12.22
N ALA A 183 -11.52 22.52 12.61
CA ALA A 183 -10.51 21.45 12.55
C ALA A 183 -10.92 20.19 13.34
N SER A 184 -11.63 20.37 14.46
CA SER A 184 -12.19 19.25 15.25
C SER A 184 -13.23 18.46 14.46
N ALA A 185 -14.11 19.13 13.71
CA ALA A 185 -15.09 18.47 12.86
C ALA A 185 -14.46 17.66 11.71
N VAL A 186 -13.37 18.16 11.11
CA VAL A 186 -12.59 17.42 10.10
C VAL A 186 -11.96 16.17 10.71
N THR A 187 -11.31 16.28 11.86
CA THR A 187 -10.69 15.13 12.55
C THR A 187 -11.72 14.07 12.93
N GLN A 188 -12.86 14.47 13.53
CA GLN A 188 -13.91 13.53 13.92
C GLN A 188 -14.52 12.81 12.71
N ARG A 189 -14.77 13.54 11.61
CA ARG A 189 -15.25 12.94 10.36
C ARG A 189 -14.22 11.98 9.79
N CYS A 190 -12.95 12.36 9.75
CA CYS A 190 -11.87 11.51 9.28
C CYS A 190 -11.77 10.21 10.09
N GLN A 191 -11.74 10.29 11.42
CA GLN A 191 -11.71 9.11 12.28
C GLN A 191 -12.90 8.19 12.04
N LYS A 192 -14.10 8.76 11.89
CA LYS A 192 -15.30 8.00 11.58
C LYS A 192 -15.21 7.29 10.23
N MET A 193 -14.76 7.98 9.18
CA MET A 193 -14.55 7.36 7.86
C MET A 193 -13.48 6.27 7.89
N MET A 194 -12.40 6.47 8.65
CA MET A 194 -11.34 5.48 8.80
C MET A 194 -11.87 4.19 9.45
N HIS A 195 -12.65 4.30 10.53
CA HIS A 195 -13.17 3.14 11.23
C HIS A 195 -14.34 2.46 10.51
N ASP A 196 -15.26 3.23 9.94
CA ASP A 196 -16.50 2.70 9.39
C ASP A 196 -16.32 2.16 7.96
N VAL A 197 -15.36 2.69 7.20
CA VAL A 197 -15.23 2.40 5.76
C VAL A 197 -13.79 2.05 5.36
N VAL A 198 -12.80 2.92 5.61
CA VAL A 198 -11.45 2.74 5.04
C VAL A 198 -10.74 1.51 5.61
N ILE A 199 -10.61 1.37 6.93
CA ILE A 199 -9.93 0.23 7.57
C ILE A 199 -10.63 -1.10 7.24
N PRO A 200 -11.97 -1.23 7.32
CA PRO A 200 -12.66 -2.43 6.90
C PRO A 200 -12.45 -2.77 5.42
N TYR A 201 -12.46 -1.77 4.53
CA TYR A 201 -12.18 -1.94 3.10
C TYR A 201 -10.77 -2.51 2.91
N PHE A 202 -9.75 -1.87 3.51
CA PHE A 202 -8.36 -2.31 3.40
C PHE A 202 -8.19 -3.74 3.93
N LYS A 203 -8.67 -4.05 5.14
CA LYS A 203 -8.53 -5.40 5.71
C LYS A 203 -9.15 -6.52 4.86
N LYS A 204 -10.10 -6.18 3.99
CA LYS A 204 -10.90 -7.15 3.24
C LYS A 204 -10.46 -7.31 1.79
N TYR A 205 -10.06 -6.22 1.13
CA TYR A 205 -9.71 -6.20 -0.29
C TYR A 205 -8.21 -5.98 -0.54
N PHE A 206 -7.46 -5.60 0.49
CA PHE A 206 -6.00 -5.51 0.40
C PHE A 206 -5.40 -6.88 0.78
N ASP A 207 -4.97 -7.64 -0.20
CA ASP A 207 -4.27 -8.91 0.03
C ASP A 207 -2.80 -8.64 0.39
N ALA A 208 -2.50 -8.66 1.69
CA ALA A 208 -1.14 -8.59 2.18
C ALA A 208 -0.27 -9.79 1.75
N SER A 209 -0.86 -10.85 1.18
CA SER A 209 -0.14 -12.02 0.70
C SER A 209 0.71 -11.74 -0.56
N GLU A 210 0.30 -10.78 -1.40
CA GLU A 210 1.11 -10.29 -2.54
C GLU A 210 2.35 -9.49 -2.09
N TYR A 211 2.32 -8.93 -0.89
CA TYR A 211 3.43 -8.17 -0.28
C TYR A 211 4.05 -8.90 0.92
N ARG A 212 3.73 -10.19 1.12
CA ARG A 212 4.20 -10.99 2.27
C ARG A 212 5.71 -11.17 2.30
N SER A 213 6.36 -11.08 1.13
CA SER A 213 7.82 -11.07 1.02
C SER A 213 8.46 -9.78 1.58
N TYR A 214 7.70 -8.67 1.68
CA TYR A 214 8.15 -7.39 2.21
C TYR A 214 7.85 -7.20 3.71
N LEU A 215 6.89 -7.95 4.25
CA LEU A 215 6.38 -7.79 5.62
C LEU A 215 6.92 -8.81 6.63
N SER A 216 7.92 -9.63 6.28
CA SER A 216 8.51 -10.62 7.18
C SER A 216 9.49 -10.03 8.21
N PHE A 217 9.13 -8.94 8.87
CA PHE A 217 9.78 -8.45 10.07
C PHE A 217 8.74 -8.07 11.12
N GLY A 218 8.46 -9.01 12.02
CA GLY A 218 7.91 -8.73 13.34
C GLY A 218 6.44 -9.11 13.53
N ASP A 219 6.17 -10.40 13.68
CA ASP A 219 5.11 -10.83 14.61
C ASP A 219 5.76 -10.99 16.00
N GLU A 220 5.39 -10.13 16.95
CA GLU A 220 5.23 -10.50 18.37
C GLU A 220 4.12 -9.61 18.98
N ASP A 221 3.01 -10.28 19.31
CA ASP A 221 2.04 -10.05 20.39
C ASP A 221 1.46 -8.65 20.68
N ALA A 222 0.13 -8.55 20.57
CA ALA A 222 -0.71 -8.13 21.69
C ALA A 222 -2.19 -8.49 21.45
N SER A 223 -2.65 -9.50 22.19
CA SER A 223 -4.06 -9.68 22.55
C SER A 223 -4.57 -8.49 23.35
N VAL A 224 -5.87 -8.18 23.25
CA VAL A 224 -6.78 -7.90 24.38
C VAL A 224 -8.20 -7.77 23.84
N SER A 225 -9.10 -8.43 24.56
CA SER A 225 -10.52 -8.56 24.35
C SER A 225 -11.34 -7.32 24.72
N SER A 226 -12.60 -7.37 24.26
CA SER A 226 -13.84 -6.89 24.91
C SER A 226 -14.15 -5.39 24.95
N ALA A 227 -15.26 -5.03 24.29
CA ALA A 227 -16.09 -3.86 24.58
C ALA A 227 -17.57 -4.16 24.18
N PRO A 228 -18.58 -3.51 24.80
CA PRO A 228 -19.83 -4.13 25.24
C PRO A 228 -21.06 -3.93 24.33
N LYS A 229 -22.06 -4.81 24.52
CA LYS A 229 -23.44 -4.69 24.00
C LYS A 229 -24.27 -3.73 24.84
N MET A 230 -25.01 -2.81 24.20
CA MET A 230 -26.23 -2.20 24.76
C MET A 230 -27.28 -2.00 23.66
N SER A 231 -28.55 -2.16 24.04
CA SER A 231 -29.76 -2.33 23.25
C SER A 231 -30.75 -1.15 23.39
N MET A 232 -31.44 -0.79 22.28
CA MET A 232 -32.87 -0.35 22.08
C MET A 232 -33.51 0.70 23.05
N PRO A 233 -34.43 1.60 22.60
CA PRO A 233 -35.81 1.22 22.20
C PRO A 233 -36.55 2.08 21.14
N SER A 234 -37.64 1.48 20.63
CA SER A 234 -38.71 1.97 19.74
C SER A 234 -39.77 2.84 20.45
N MET A 235 -40.49 3.73 19.73
CA MET A 235 -41.92 4.04 19.95
C MET A 235 -42.64 4.57 18.68
N MET A 236 -43.85 4.03 18.46
CA MET A 236 -45.05 4.50 17.74
C MET A 236 -45.59 5.83 18.33
N ASP A 237 -46.53 6.64 17.82
CA ASP A 237 -47.45 6.74 16.67
C ASP A 237 -48.13 8.14 16.81
N SER A 238 -48.70 8.73 15.75
CA SER A 238 -49.88 9.63 15.82
C SER A 238 -50.33 10.13 14.44
N ARG A 239 -51.57 9.76 14.11
CA ARG A 239 -52.45 10.20 13.00
C ARG A 239 -52.89 11.67 13.12
N MET A 240 -53.21 12.33 12.00
CA MET A 240 -54.60 12.70 11.61
C MET A 240 -54.66 13.51 10.29
N CYS A 241 -55.57 13.05 9.40
CA CYS A 241 -56.46 13.70 8.41
C CYS A 241 -55.90 14.79 7.45
N CYS A 242 -56.27 14.88 6.16
CA CYS A 242 -57.62 14.86 5.59
C CYS A 242 -57.65 14.36 4.13
N GLU A 243 -58.83 13.91 3.72
CA GLU A 243 -59.20 13.41 2.39
C GLU A 243 -59.45 14.57 1.40
N GLU A 244 -58.76 14.58 0.26
CA GLU A 244 -59.23 15.06 -1.06
C GLU A 244 -58.12 14.90 -2.12
N ALA A 245 -57.86 13.66 -2.56
CA ALA A 245 -56.97 13.41 -3.70
C ALA A 245 -57.14 12.01 -4.33
N ALA A 246 -58.33 11.40 -4.23
CA ALA A 246 -58.47 9.95 -4.45
C ALA A 246 -57.98 9.47 -5.83
N ASP A 247 -58.15 10.22 -6.94
CA ASP A 247 -57.79 9.70 -8.27
C ASP A 247 -56.34 9.96 -8.71
N ILE A 248 -55.70 11.01 -8.19
CA ILE A 248 -54.27 11.28 -8.42
C ILE A 248 -53.43 10.51 -7.39
N SER A 249 -53.87 10.48 -6.14
CA SER A 249 -53.22 9.71 -5.07
C SER A 249 -53.28 8.23 -5.38
N ASN A 250 -54.39 7.67 -5.88
CA ASN A 250 -54.42 6.25 -6.25
C ASN A 250 -53.46 5.90 -7.39
N ASN A 251 -53.31 6.76 -8.42
CA ASN A 251 -52.35 6.53 -9.50
C ASN A 251 -50.89 6.69 -9.04
N ILE A 252 -50.59 7.72 -8.23
CA ILE A 252 -49.25 7.92 -7.66
C ILE A 252 -48.91 6.81 -6.66
N PHE A 253 -49.85 6.40 -5.81
CA PHE A 253 -49.68 5.36 -4.81
C PHE A 253 -49.59 3.97 -5.46
N ASN A 254 -50.35 3.69 -6.51
CA ASN A 254 -50.23 2.45 -7.29
C ASN A 254 -48.92 2.41 -8.08
N ASN A 255 -48.50 3.51 -8.71
CA ASN A 255 -47.21 3.58 -9.40
C ASN A 255 -46.04 3.44 -8.41
N LYS A 256 -46.11 4.12 -7.26
CA LYS A 256 -45.10 4.02 -6.21
C LYS A 256 -45.03 2.61 -5.62
N LYS A 257 -46.17 1.97 -5.39
CA LYS A 257 -46.24 0.57 -4.92
C LYS A 257 -45.70 -0.40 -5.97
N ASN A 258 -46.04 -0.22 -7.25
CA ASN A 258 -45.51 -1.02 -8.34
C ASN A 258 -43.98 -0.86 -8.47
N MET A 259 -43.45 0.34 -8.25
CA MET A 259 -42.02 0.61 -8.33
C MET A 259 -41.25 0.05 -7.13
N GLU A 260 -41.79 0.21 -5.92
CA GLU A 260 -41.30 -0.45 -4.70
C GLU A 260 -41.25 -1.98 -4.89
N ASP A 261 -42.30 -2.57 -5.48
CA ASP A 261 -42.36 -4.01 -5.77
C ASP A 261 -41.34 -4.43 -6.84
N MET A 262 -41.06 -3.59 -7.85
CA MET A 262 -40.04 -3.84 -8.87
C MET A 262 -38.59 -3.72 -8.35
N LYS A 263 -38.37 -2.84 -7.36
CA LYS A 263 -37.09 -2.57 -6.70
C LYS A 263 -36.75 -3.62 -5.63
N LYS A 264 -37.77 -4.21 -5.00
CA LYS A 264 -37.63 -5.16 -3.89
C LYS A 264 -36.75 -6.36 -4.26
N GLY A 265 -35.63 -6.52 -3.54
CA GLY A 265 -34.67 -7.61 -3.76
C GLY A 265 -33.81 -7.46 -5.02
N ARG A 266 -33.89 -6.32 -5.71
CA ARG A 266 -33.15 -6.02 -6.96
C ARG A 266 -32.23 -4.81 -6.82
N ILE A 267 -31.82 -4.54 -5.60
CA ILE A 267 -30.75 -3.61 -5.28
C ILE A 267 -29.44 -4.38 -5.30
N THR A 268 -28.48 -3.93 -6.10
CA THR A 268 -27.12 -4.44 -6.03
C THR A 268 -26.53 -4.06 -4.66
N PRO A 269 -26.02 -5.02 -3.87
CA PRO A 269 -25.36 -4.71 -2.62
C PRO A 269 -24.21 -3.71 -2.82
N ARG A 270 -24.05 -2.75 -1.91
CA ARG A 270 -22.91 -1.80 -1.96
C ARG A 270 -21.55 -2.48 -1.85
N TRP A 271 -21.52 -3.70 -1.35
CA TRP A 271 -20.34 -4.53 -1.17
C TRP A 271 -20.62 -5.92 -1.73
N ILE A 272 -19.90 -6.32 -2.77
CA ILE A 272 -19.96 -7.65 -3.36
C ILE A 272 -18.62 -8.32 -3.06
N ASP A 273 -18.59 -9.20 -2.07
CA ASP A 273 -17.39 -9.90 -1.61
C ASP A 273 -17.31 -11.35 -2.12
N SER A 274 -18.42 -11.87 -2.61
CA SER A 274 -18.59 -13.21 -3.14
C SER A 274 -19.79 -13.21 -4.10
N LEU A 275 -19.76 -14.12 -5.06
CA LEU A 275 -20.86 -14.37 -5.98
C LEU A 275 -21.36 -15.79 -5.75
N LYS A 276 -22.68 -15.98 -5.77
CA LYS A 276 -23.24 -17.32 -5.98
C LYS A 276 -22.85 -17.82 -7.37
N GLU A 277 -22.93 -19.13 -7.57
CA GLU A 277 -22.55 -19.79 -8.82
C GLU A 277 -23.27 -19.24 -10.07
N ASN A 278 -24.49 -18.70 -9.89
CA ASN A 278 -25.27 -18.10 -10.96
C ASN A 278 -25.22 -16.56 -10.98
N GLU A 279 -24.45 -15.92 -10.11
CA GLU A 279 -24.34 -14.46 -10.03
C GLU A 279 -23.18 -13.95 -10.87
N ILE A 280 -23.43 -12.88 -11.63
CA ILE A 280 -22.46 -12.26 -12.52
C ILE A 280 -22.21 -10.82 -12.07
N PHE A 281 -20.95 -10.48 -11.82
CA PHE A 281 -20.52 -9.13 -11.47
C PHE A 281 -20.41 -8.27 -12.73
N VAL A 282 -21.27 -7.26 -12.88
CA VAL A 282 -21.27 -6.38 -14.06
C VAL A 282 -20.57 -5.07 -13.74
N PHE A 283 -19.56 -4.73 -14.53
CA PHE A 283 -18.65 -3.63 -14.24
C PHE A 283 -18.32 -2.78 -15.46
N GLY A 284 -17.95 -1.52 -15.21
CA GLY A 284 -17.47 -0.60 -16.24
C GLY A 284 -16.02 -0.90 -16.62
N SER A 285 -15.74 -0.96 -17.92
CA SER A 285 -14.41 -1.25 -18.48
C SER A 285 -14.00 -0.21 -19.55
N ASN A 286 -12.83 -0.39 -20.15
CA ASN A 286 -12.42 0.25 -21.40
C ASN A 286 -12.32 -0.82 -22.51
N LEU A 287 -12.36 -0.39 -23.77
CA LEU A 287 -12.31 -1.33 -24.92
C LEU A 287 -11.06 -2.21 -24.93
N ALA A 288 -9.94 -1.71 -24.42
CA ALA A 288 -8.70 -2.46 -24.32
C ALA A 288 -8.69 -3.50 -23.18
N GLY A 289 -9.69 -3.51 -22.29
CA GLY A 289 -9.75 -4.43 -21.15
C GLY A 289 -8.68 -4.21 -20.10
N MET A 290 -8.22 -2.97 -19.93
CA MET A 290 -7.24 -2.60 -18.91
C MET A 290 -7.94 -2.46 -17.56
N HIS A 291 -8.07 -3.58 -16.85
CA HIS A 291 -8.77 -3.71 -15.56
C HIS A 291 -7.85 -3.42 -14.37
N GLY A 292 -7.26 -2.22 -14.38
CA GLY A 292 -6.26 -1.78 -13.39
C GLY A 292 -6.82 -1.06 -12.18
N GLY A 293 -8.10 -0.66 -12.18
CA GLY A 293 -8.70 0.10 -11.07
C GLY A 293 -10.20 -0.12 -10.89
N GLY A 294 -10.71 0.29 -9.74
CA GLY A 294 -12.13 0.29 -9.36
C GLY A 294 -12.77 -1.08 -9.44
N ALA A 295 -14.06 -1.09 -9.80
CA ALA A 295 -14.83 -2.31 -10.01
C ALA A 295 -14.17 -3.26 -11.03
N ALA A 296 -13.45 -2.75 -12.03
CA ALA A 296 -12.74 -3.58 -13.00
C ALA A 296 -11.59 -4.37 -12.37
N ARG A 297 -10.81 -3.75 -11.46
CA ARG A 297 -9.75 -4.44 -10.71
C ARG A 297 -10.35 -5.54 -9.82
N ILE A 298 -11.44 -5.25 -9.11
CA ILE A 298 -12.15 -6.23 -8.28
C ILE A 298 -12.65 -7.40 -9.12
N ALA A 299 -13.27 -7.12 -10.28
CA ALA A 299 -13.73 -8.16 -11.20
C ALA A 299 -12.59 -9.08 -11.66
N ARG A 300 -11.40 -8.52 -11.93
CA ARG A 300 -10.22 -9.29 -12.34
C ARG A 300 -9.67 -10.16 -11.21
N LEU A 301 -9.48 -9.58 -10.03
CA LEU A 301 -8.83 -10.27 -8.91
C LEU A 301 -9.73 -11.34 -8.28
N HIS A 302 -11.05 -11.10 -8.23
CA HIS A 302 -11.95 -11.94 -7.43
C HIS A 302 -13.02 -12.68 -8.26
N PHE A 303 -13.40 -12.18 -9.43
CA PHE A 303 -14.56 -12.70 -10.18
C PHE A 303 -14.22 -13.15 -11.61
N GLY A 304 -12.93 -13.34 -11.90
CA GLY A 304 -12.45 -13.99 -13.12
C GLY A 304 -12.51 -13.12 -14.38
N ALA A 305 -12.58 -11.79 -14.26
CA ALA A 305 -12.41 -10.92 -15.43
C ALA A 305 -10.97 -11.00 -15.97
N VAL A 306 -10.83 -10.96 -17.30
CA VAL A 306 -9.57 -11.20 -18.00
C VAL A 306 -8.97 -9.87 -18.45
N MET A 307 -7.68 -9.66 -18.16
CA MET A 307 -6.95 -8.49 -18.67
C MET A 307 -6.89 -8.54 -20.20
N GLY A 308 -7.16 -7.42 -20.87
CA GLY A 308 -7.20 -7.35 -22.33
C GLY A 308 -8.58 -7.61 -22.93
N LYS A 309 -9.59 -7.98 -22.13
CA LYS A 309 -10.96 -8.25 -22.59
C LYS A 309 -11.96 -7.24 -22.03
N GLY A 310 -12.19 -6.17 -22.79
CA GLY A 310 -13.02 -5.03 -22.37
C GLY A 310 -14.54 -5.19 -22.51
N VAL A 311 -15.02 -6.27 -23.15
CA VAL A 311 -16.43 -6.41 -23.53
C VAL A 311 -16.95 -7.81 -23.20
N GLY A 312 -18.17 -7.85 -22.66
CA GLY A 312 -18.97 -9.07 -22.54
C GLY A 312 -18.60 -9.97 -21.36
N LEU A 313 -19.14 -11.19 -21.37
CA LEU A 313 -18.98 -12.18 -20.29
C LEU A 313 -17.55 -12.74 -20.23
N GLN A 314 -17.00 -12.85 -19.02
CA GLN A 314 -15.68 -13.42 -18.71
C GLN A 314 -15.61 -13.87 -17.25
N GLY A 315 -15.30 -15.15 -17.03
CA GLY A 315 -15.41 -15.74 -15.69
C GLY A 315 -16.83 -15.58 -15.14
N GLN A 316 -16.95 -15.09 -13.90
CA GLN A 316 -18.22 -14.68 -13.29
C GLN A 316 -18.43 -13.15 -13.37
N SER A 317 -17.92 -12.52 -14.43
CA SER A 317 -18.01 -11.07 -14.63
C SER A 317 -18.49 -10.70 -16.03
N TYR A 318 -19.14 -9.55 -16.18
CA TYR A 318 -19.55 -9.00 -17.48
C TYR A 318 -19.05 -7.56 -17.62
N ALA A 319 -18.27 -7.29 -18.67
CA ALA A 319 -17.68 -5.97 -18.90
C ALA A 319 -18.51 -5.11 -19.86
N ILE A 320 -18.76 -3.86 -19.46
CA ILE A 320 -19.41 -2.84 -20.28
C ILE A 320 -18.43 -1.69 -20.50
N PRO A 321 -17.98 -1.42 -21.73
CA PRO A 321 -17.11 -0.27 -22.03
C PRO A 321 -17.76 1.08 -21.71
N THR A 322 -17.09 1.89 -20.89
CA THR A 322 -17.54 3.23 -20.48
C THR A 322 -16.51 4.33 -20.69
N MET A 323 -15.40 4.07 -21.40
CA MET A 323 -14.26 5.01 -21.51
C MET A 323 -13.95 5.47 -22.94
N GLN A 324 -14.82 5.17 -23.89
CA GLN A 324 -14.62 5.41 -25.33
C GLN A 324 -15.27 6.71 -25.85
N GLY A 325 -15.85 7.53 -24.97
CA GLY A 325 -16.53 8.76 -25.34
C GLY A 325 -17.68 9.10 -24.40
N GLY A 326 -18.67 9.84 -24.89
CA GLY A 326 -19.88 10.19 -24.13
C GLY A 326 -20.89 9.04 -24.04
N VAL A 327 -22.00 9.30 -23.34
CA VAL A 327 -23.09 8.35 -23.04
C VAL A 327 -23.57 7.57 -24.28
N GLU A 328 -23.68 8.24 -25.44
CA GLU A 328 -24.12 7.60 -26.68
C GLU A 328 -23.19 6.48 -27.18
N THR A 329 -21.90 6.54 -26.83
CA THR A 329 -20.95 5.47 -27.17
C THR A 329 -21.05 4.26 -26.24
N ILE A 330 -21.72 4.42 -25.10
CA ILE A 330 -21.93 3.38 -24.07
C ILE A 330 -23.24 2.64 -24.33
N ARG A 331 -24.27 3.35 -24.81
CA ARG A 331 -25.62 2.83 -25.09
C ARG A 331 -25.63 1.48 -25.82
N PRO A 332 -24.89 1.26 -26.93
CA PRO A 332 -24.91 -0.03 -27.63
C PRO A 332 -24.46 -1.21 -26.76
N TYR A 333 -23.50 -1.01 -25.87
CA TYR A 333 -22.99 -2.05 -24.98
C TYR A 333 -23.95 -2.36 -23.84
N VAL A 334 -24.69 -1.35 -23.34
CA VAL A 334 -25.76 -1.57 -22.36
C VAL A 334 -26.92 -2.33 -23.00
N GLU A 335 -27.29 -1.98 -24.24
CA GLU A 335 -28.32 -2.71 -24.99
C GLU A 335 -27.91 -4.16 -25.25
N GLU A 336 -26.66 -4.41 -25.63
CA GLU A 336 -26.10 -5.75 -25.79
C GLU A 336 -26.11 -6.53 -24.47
N PHE A 337 -25.74 -5.90 -23.36
CA PHE A 337 -25.83 -6.49 -22.03
C PHE A 337 -27.27 -6.88 -21.66
N ILE A 338 -28.23 -5.99 -21.87
CA ILE A 338 -29.64 -6.25 -21.54
C ILE A 338 -30.19 -7.38 -22.44
N ALA A 339 -29.80 -7.40 -23.72
CA ALA A 339 -30.13 -8.49 -24.62
C ALA A 339 -29.51 -9.82 -24.16
N TYR A 340 -28.26 -9.80 -23.71
CA TYR A 340 -27.59 -10.97 -23.14
C TYR A 340 -28.32 -11.48 -21.90
N ALA A 341 -28.58 -10.61 -20.92
CA ALA A 341 -29.29 -10.95 -19.71
C ALA A 341 -30.70 -11.50 -19.98
N LYS A 342 -31.35 -11.05 -21.06
CA LYS A 342 -32.64 -11.58 -21.50
C LYS A 342 -32.57 -13.03 -21.99
N HIS A 343 -31.50 -13.41 -22.68
CA HIS A 343 -31.29 -14.79 -23.14
C HIS A 343 -30.76 -15.72 -22.05
N HIS A 344 -30.20 -15.15 -20.97
CA HIS A 344 -29.58 -15.88 -19.86
C HIS A 344 -30.34 -15.66 -18.54
N GLN A 345 -31.60 -16.09 -18.47
CA GLN A 345 -32.46 -15.93 -17.28
C GLN A 345 -32.04 -16.81 -16.09
N GLU A 346 -31.18 -17.80 -16.32
CA GLU A 346 -30.53 -18.62 -15.30
C GLU A 346 -29.46 -17.86 -14.50
N LEU A 347 -28.89 -16.82 -15.10
CA LEU A 347 -27.87 -15.96 -14.48
C LEU A 347 -28.50 -14.72 -13.86
N HIS A 348 -27.98 -14.30 -12.71
CA HIS A 348 -28.39 -13.07 -12.02
C HIS A 348 -27.27 -12.03 -12.07
N PHE A 349 -27.55 -10.89 -12.69
CA PHE A 349 -26.55 -9.85 -12.96
C PHE A 349 -26.59 -8.78 -11.88
N LEU A 350 -25.46 -8.59 -11.20
CA LEU A 350 -25.26 -7.56 -10.18
C LEU A 350 -24.55 -6.37 -10.83
N VAL A 351 -25.32 -5.35 -11.22
CA VAL A 351 -24.79 -4.15 -11.88
C VAL A 351 -24.20 -3.22 -10.84
N THR A 352 -22.91 -2.90 -10.98
CA THR A 352 -22.24 -1.87 -10.17
C THR A 352 -22.62 -0.46 -10.65
N PRO A 353 -22.23 0.62 -9.95
CA PRO A 353 -22.34 1.99 -10.48
C PRO A 353 -21.43 2.21 -11.70
N ILE A 354 -21.78 1.57 -12.82
CA ILE A 354 -21.00 1.52 -14.06
C ILE A 354 -20.82 2.94 -14.59
N GLY A 355 -19.57 3.32 -14.88
CA GLY A 355 -19.24 4.67 -15.37
C GLY A 355 -19.07 5.73 -14.28
N CYS A 356 -19.58 5.52 -13.07
CA CYS A 356 -19.57 6.54 -12.00
C CYS A 356 -18.29 6.61 -11.15
N GLY A 357 -17.34 5.69 -11.40
CA GLY A 357 -16.01 5.74 -10.81
C GLY A 357 -15.01 6.46 -11.70
N ILE A 358 -14.09 5.69 -12.29
CA ILE A 358 -12.95 6.20 -13.07
C ILE A 358 -13.39 6.96 -14.33
N ALA A 359 -14.50 6.54 -14.98
CA ALA A 359 -14.99 7.22 -16.18
C ALA A 359 -15.65 8.58 -15.87
N GLY A 360 -16.03 8.82 -14.61
CA GLY A 360 -16.46 10.13 -14.14
C GLY A 360 -17.84 10.59 -14.58
N PHE A 361 -18.72 9.67 -14.97
CA PHE A 361 -20.13 9.96 -15.26
C PHE A 361 -20.94 10.06 -13.96
N GLU A 362 -22.00 10.86 -13.96
CA GLU A 362 -22.95 10.85 -12.84
C GLU A 362 -24.02 9.77 -13.06
N ALA A 363 -24.77 9.43 -12.00
CA ALA A 363 -25.83 8.42 -12.11
C ALA A 363 -26.90 8.86 -13.12
N GLU A 364 -27.16 10.16 -13.21
CA GLU A 364 -28.09 10.82 -14.13
C GLU A 364 -27.70 10.61 -15.61
N ASP A 365 -26.40 10.42 -15.90
CA ASP A 365 -25.92 10.18 -17.26
C ASP A 365 -26.13 8.72 -17.69
N ILE A 366 -25.91 7.77 -16.78
CA ILE A 366 -25.83 6.33 -17.11
C ILE A 366 -27.13 5.58 -16.79
N ALA A 367 -27.78 5.88 -15.66
CA ALA A 367 -28.97 5.16 -15.23
C ALA A 367 -30.10 5.14 -16.28
N PRO A 368 -30.35 6.21 -17.08
CA PRO A 368 -31.34 6.18 -18.16
C PRO A 368 -31.10 5.09 -19.21
N LEU A 369 -29.84 4.68 -19.43
CA LEU A 369 -29.52 3.57 -20.34
C LEU A 369 -30.04 2.22 -19.84
N PHE A 370 -30.23 2.08 -18.53
CA PHE A 370 -30.73 0.87 -17.87
C PHE A 370 -32.24 0.87 -17.65
N GLU A 371 -32.99 1.82 -18.21
CA GLU A 371 -34.43 1.93 -17.96
C GLU A 371 -35.21 0.65 -18.33
N SER A 372 -34.85 -0.04 -19.42
CA SER A 372 -35.45 -1.32 -19.78
C SER A 372 -35.13 -2.46 -18.79
N ALA A 373 -34.03 -2.35 -18.05
CA ALA A 373 -33.66 -3.33 -17.02
C ALA A 373 -34.63 -3.31 -15.82
N LYS A 374 -35.44 -2.26 -15.62
CA LYS A 374 -36.51 -2.24 -14.60
C LYS A 374 -37.42 -3.46 -14.70
N ARG A 375 -37.70 -3.96 -15.90
CA ARG A 375 -38.59 -5.12 -16.12
C ARG A 375 -37.88 -6.49 -16.06
N MET A 376 -36.55 -6.50 -15.92
CA MET A 376 -35.73 -7.72 -15.99
C MET A 376 -35.46 -8.30 -14.59
N LYS A 377 -36.14 -9.38 -14.21
CA LYS A 377 -36.04 -9.94 -12.84
C LYS A 377 -34.63 -10.40 -12.45
N ASN A 378 -33.82 -10.80 -13.42
CA ASN A 378 -32.47 -11.30 -13.22
C ASN A 378 -31.39 -10.21 -13.28
N ILE A 379 -31.76 -8.93 -13.17
CA ILE A 379 -30.82 -7.81 -13.07
C ILE A 379 -31.09 -7.03 -11.79
N SER A 380 -30.07 -6.91 -10.93
CA SER A 380 -30.03 -5.95 -9.84
C SER A 380 -29.27 -4.70 -10.30
N LEU A 381 -29.79 -3.52 -9.95
CA LEU A 381 -29.14 -2.23 -10.21
C LEU A 381 -28.70 -1.56 -8.90
N PRO A 382 -27.69 -0.69 -8.92
CA PRO A 382 -27.33 0.12 -7.76
C PRO A 382 -28.50 0.98 -7.28
N GLU A 383 -28.54 1.27 -5.99
CA GLU A 383 -29.53 2.16 -5.39
C GLU A 383 -29.58 3.54 -6.09
N SER A 384 -28.42 4.12 -6.40
CA SER A 384 -28.33 5.40 -7.12
C SER A 384 -28.94 5.36 -8.53
N PHE A 385 -28.88 4.23 -9.21
CA PHE A 385 -29.50 4.12 -10.54
C PHE A 385 -31.01 4.03 -10.40
N TRP A 386 -31.51 3.28 -9.41
CA TRP A 386 -32.93 3.20 -9.12
C TRP A 386 -33.51 4.58 -8.79
N GLU A 387 -32.82 5.40 -8.00
CA GLU A 387 -33.27 6.75 -7.63
C GLU A 387 -33.46 7.68 -8.85
N VAL A 388 -32.66 7.52 -9.90
CA VAL A 388 -32.75 8.32 -11.13
C VAL A 388 -33.88 7.86 -12.05
N ILE A 389 -34.11 6.55 -12.13
CA ILE A 389 -35.11 5.96 -13.05
C ILE A 389 -36.44 5.62 -12.37
N GLU A 390 -36.64 6.11 -11.14
CA GLU A 390 -37.85 5.95 -10.32
C GLU A 390 -39.07 6.68 -10.86
#